data_AF-A0A496T0V5-F1
#
_entry.id   AF-A0A496T0V5-F1
#
_cell.length_a   1.000
_cell.length_b   1.000
_cell.length_c   1.000
_cell.angle_alpha   90.00
_cell.angle_beta   90.00
_cell.angle_gamma   90.00
#
_symmetry.space_group_name_H-M   'P 1'
#
loop_
_entity.id
_entity.type
_entity.pdbx_description
1 polymer ?
#
loop_
_entity_poly.entity_id
_entity_poly.type
_entity_poly.pdbx_seq_one_letter_code
_entity_poly.pdbx_strand_id
1 'polypeptide(L)'
;MKQKVVFAVLHKELKDALRDRRTLYTTFLVPLLLPALILLPMRLTNYKEKAIQEKPSKIAILYPERFPQLARRLASSGQFLIVEVEKIEWA
;
A
#
# COMPACT_ATOMS: atom_id res chain seq x y z
N MET A 1 0.49 -8.21 -57.29
CA MET A 1 0.79 -6.76 -57.17
C MET A 1 0.11 -6.07 -55.98
N LYS A 2 -1.12 -6.43 -55.58
CA LYS A 2 -1.86 -5.73 -54.50
C LYS A 2 -1.21 -5.82 -53.09
N GLN A 3 -0.59 -6.94 -52.72
CA GLN A 3 0.01 -7.13 -51.38
C GLN A 3 1.15 -6.15 -51.07
N LYS A 4 2.00 -5.83 -52.05
CA LYS A 4 3.12 -4.88 -51.86
C LYS A 4 2.62 -3.47 -51.58
N VAL A 5 1.49 -3.08 -52.19
CA VAL A 5 0.85 -1.78 -51.98
C VAL A 5 0.22 -1.71 -50.59
N VAL A 6 -0.51 -2.75 -50.19
CA VAL A 6 -1.09 -2.83 -48.84
C VAL A 6 0.00 -2.75 -47.77
N PHE A 7 1.11 -3.45 -47.96
CA PHE A 7 2.23 -3.41 -47.02
C PHE A 7 2.91 -2.04 -46.98
N ALA A 8 3.07 -1.38 -48.12
CA ALA A 8 3.63 -0.03 -48.19
C ALA A 8 2.73 1.01 -47.48
N VAL A 9 1.41 0.91 -47.66
CA VAL A 9 0.43 1.76 -46.96
C VAL A 9 0.46 1.48 -45.46
N LEU A 10 0.43 0.21 -45.05
CA LEU A 10 0.51 -0.16 -43.63
C LEU A 10 1.79 0.37 -42.98
N HIS A 11 2.94 0.24 -43.64
CA HIS A 11 4.21 0.74 -43.13
C HIS A 11 4.22 2.27 -42.99
N LYS A 12 3.58 2.97 -43.93
CA LYS A 12 3.41 4.43 -43.85
C LYS A 12 2.55 4.82 -42.66
N GLU A 13 1.37 4.22 -42.52
CA GLU A 13 0.45 4.49 -41.40
C GLU A 13 1.09 4.17 -40.05
N LEU A 14 1.83 3.05 -39.95
CA LEU A 14 2.54 2.69 -38.73
C LEU A 14 3.63 3.71 -38.38
N LYS A 15 4.36 4.21 -39.37
CA LYS A 15 5.41 5.21 -39.19
C LYS A 15 4.82 6.58 -38.82
N ASP A 16 3.68 6.95 -39.39
CA ASP A 16 2.96 8.18 -39.04
C ASP A 16 2.38 8.09 -37.63
N ALA A 17 1.78 6.96 -37.25
CA ALA A 17 1.32 6.70 -35.88
C ALA A 17 2.46 6.67 -34.86
N LEU A 18 3.63 6.12 -35.23
CA LEU A 18 4.83 6.12 -34.39
C LEU A 18 5.42 7.54 -34.21
N ARG A 19 5.29 8.39 -35.25
CA ARG A 19 5.74 9.78 -35.20
C ARG A 19 4.79 10.65 -34.36
N ASP A 20 3.53 10.23 -34.23
CA ASP A 20 2.56 10.79 -33.29
C ASP A 20 2.81 10.27 -31.87
N ARG A 21 3.88 10.80 -31.27
CA ARG A 21 4.35 10.47 -29.92
C ARG A 21 3.25 10.64 -28.88
N ARG A 22 2.36 11.63 -29.09
CA ARG A 22 1.24 11.92 -28.17
C ARG A 22 0.26 10.77 -28.15
N THR A 23 -0.10 10.26 -29.32
CA THR A 23 -0.98 9.10 -29.48
C THR A 23 -0.34 7.81 -28.97
N LEU A 24 0.97 7.62 -29.18
CA LEU A 24 1.70 6.50 -28.57
C LEU A 24 1.70 6.54 -27.04
N TYR A 25 1.95 7.71 -26.45
CA TYR A 25 1.94 7.85 -25.00
C TYR A 25 0.54 7.60 -24.42
N THR A 26 -0.52 8.13 -25.05
CA THR A 26 -1.88 7.87 -24.56
C THR A 26 -2.32 6.43 -24.76
N THR A 27 -1.90 5.78 -25.85
CA THR A 27 -2.33 4.41 -26.17
C THR A 27 -1.58 3.35 -25.37
N PHE A 28 -0.30 3.56 -25.08
CA PHE A 28 0.53 2.55 -24.40
C PHE A 28 1.00 2.99 -23.01
N LEU A 29 1.42 4.25 -22.84
CA LEU A 29 2.02 4.71 -21.59
C LEU A 29 0.96 4.91 -20.50
N VAL A 30 -0.20 5.48 -20.83
CA VAL A 30 -1.31 5.71 -19.88
C VAL A 30 -1.87 4.40 -19.29
N PRO A 31 -2.27 3.39 -20.09
CA PRO A 31 -2.80 2.15 -19.53
C PRO A 31 -1.76 1.33 -18.76
N LEU A 32 -0.46 1.57 -18.99
CA LEU A 32 0.62 0.92 -18.23
C LEU A 32 0.96 1.67 -16.93
N LEU A 33 1.06 3.00 -16.97
CA LEU A 33 1.46 3.81 -15.82
C LEU A 33 0.37 3.93 -14.76
N LEU A 34 -0.90 4.07 -15.14
CA LEU A 34 -2.01 4.21 -14.20
C LEU A 34 -2.10 3.06 -13.18
N PRO A 35 -2.17 1.79 -13.60
CA PRO A 35 -2.22 0.68 -12.65
C PRO A 35 -0.93 0.57 -11.82
N ALA A 36 0.24 0.87 -12.39
CA ALA A 36 1.49 0.90 -11.63
C ALA A 36 1.45 1.96 -10.51
N LEU A 37 0.99 3.18 -10.82
CA LEU A 37 0.82 4.28 -9.86
C LEU A 37 -0.17 3.96 -8.75
N ILE A 38 -1.22 3.17 -9.02
CA ILE A 38 -2.21 2.77 -8.02
C ILE A 38 -1.70 1.60 -7.15
N LEU A 39 -1.06 0.60 -7.76
CA LEU A 39 -0.62 -0.62 -7.06
C LEU A 39 0.60 -0.39 -6.17
N LEU A 40 1.52 0.50 -6.56
CA LEU A 40 2.72 0.85 -5.80
C LEU A 40 2.42 1.32 -4.36
N PRO A 41 1.61 2.37 -4.13
CA PRO A 41 1.29 2.83 -2.78
C PRO A 41 0.46 1.80 -2.00
N MET A 42 -0.45 1.08 -2.66
CA MET A 42 -1.26 0.04 -2.00
C MET A 42 -0.39 -1.07 -1.39
N ARG A 43 0.65 -1.51 -2.11
CA ARG A 43 1.62 -2.49 -1.57
C ARG A 43 2.40 -1.92 -0.39
N LEU A 44 2.83 -0.66 -0.46
CA LEU A 44 3.56 0.01 0.63
C LEU A 44 2.69 0.17 1.89
N THR A 45 1.40 0.50 1.74
CA THR A 45 0.46 0.60 2.86
C THR A 45 0.24 -0.75 3.53
N ASN A 46 0.05 -1.83 2.77
CA ASN A 46 -0.13 -3.17 3.33
C ASN A 46 1.09 -3.65 4.13
N TYR A 47 2.31 -3.29 3.72
CA TYR A 47 3.52 -3.56 4.51
C TYR A 47 3.53 -2.80 5.83
N LYS A 48 3.08 -1.55 5.83
CA LYS A 48 2.98 -0.75 7.06
C LYS A 48 1.86 -1.22 7.97
N GLU A 49 0.70 -1.60 7.43
CA GLU A 49 -0.41 -2.15 8.22
C GLU A 49 -0.02 -3.45 8.91
N LYS A 50 0.65 -4.39 8.21
CA LYS A 50 1.16 -5.60 8.86
C LYS A 50 2.13 -5.26 9.99
N ALA A 51 3.06 -4.33 9.76
CA ALA A 51 4.00 -3.88 10.78
C ALA A 51 3.36 -3.11 11.95
N ILE A 52 2.15 -2.58 11.78
CA ILE A 52 1.38 -1.90 12.85
C ILE A 52 0.48 -2.88 13.58
N GLN A 53 -0.20 -3.79 12.87
CA GLN A 53 -1.03 -4.84 13.48
C GLN A 53 -0.19 -5.83 14.30
N GLU A 54 1.05 -6.10 13.87
CA GLU A 54 1.97 -6.96 14.62
C GLU A 54 2.56 -6.28 15.86
N LYS A 55 2.41 -4.95 16.02
CA LYS A 55 2.84 -4.28 17.24
C LYS A 55 1.75 -4.45 18.30
N PRO A 56 2.02 -5.17 19.41
CA PRO A 56 1.06 -5.32 20.49
C PRO A 56 0.67 -3.93 21.00
N SER A 57 -0.63 -3.69 21.14
CA SER A 57 -1.15 -2.40 21.60
C SER A 57 -0.62 -2.15 23.01
N LYS A 58 0.05 -1.02 23.22
CA LYS A 58 0.57 -0.66 24.55
C LYS A 58 -0.60 -0.13 25.38
N ILE A 59 -0.96 -0.85 26.43
CA ILE A 59 -2.01 -0.42 27.37
C ILE A 59 -1.33 -0.14 28.71
N ALA A 60 -1.55 1.07 29.23
CA ALA A 60 -1.16 1.42 30.59
C ALA A 60 -2.25 0.96 31.56
N ILE A 61 -1.88 0.19 32.59
CA ILE A 61 -2.80 -0.19 33.66
C ILE A 61 -2.46 0.66 34.88
N LEU A 62 -3.41 1.48 35.31
CA LEU A 62 -3.30 2.25 36.54
C LEU A 62 -3.78 1.41 37.72
N TYR A 63 -3.01 1.38 38.80
CA TYR A 63 -3.32 0.66 40.04
C TYR A 63 -3.59 -0.84 39.84
N PRO A 64 -2.58 -1.63 39.39
CA PRO A 64 -2.72 -3.06 39.17
C PRO A 64 -3.16 -3.84 40.43
N GLU A 65 -2.81 -3.33 41.61
CA GLU A 65 -3.16 -3.90 42.91
C GLU A 65 -4.66 -3.93 43.21
N ARG A 66 -5.45 -3.01 42.62
CA ARG A 66 -6.89 -2.94 42.88
C ARG A 66 -7.68 -4.02 42.12
N PHE A 67 -7.15 -4.48 40.98
CA PHE A 67 -7.81 -5.47 40.13
C PHE A 67 -6.82 -6.51 39.58
N PRO A 68 -6.26 -7.38 40.44
CA PRO A 68 -5.20 -8.32 40.07
C PRO A 68 -5.66 -9.35 39.03
N GLN A 69 -6.95 -9.69 39.00
CA GLN A 69 -7.50 -10.63 38.03
C GLN A 69 -7.56 -10.05 36.60
N LEU A 70 -7.80 -8.74 36.48
CA LEU A 70 -7.85 -8.05 35.20
C LEU A 70 -6.45 -7.92 34.60
N ALA A 71 -5.46 -7.54 35.43
CA ALA A 71 -4.06 -7.49 35.03
C ALA A 71 -3.54 -8.85 34.53
N ARG A 72 -3.86 -9.94 35.25
CA ARG A 72 -3.49 -11.31 34.84
C ARG A 72 -4.13 -11.73 33.51
N ARG A 73 -5.43 -11.44 33.31
CA ARG A 73 -6.13 -11.76 32.06
C ARG A 73 -5.56 -10.99 30.86
N LEU A 74 -5.24 -9.71 31.06
CA LEU A 74 -4.60 -8.88 30.03
C LEU A 74 -3.18 -9.36 29.72
N ALA A 75 -2.39 -9.72 30.74
CA ALA A 75 -1.05 -10.28 30.57
C ALA A 75 -1.08 -11.62 29.81
N SER A 76 -2.06 -12.48 30.10
CA SER A 76 -2.21 -13.78 29.43
C SER A 76 -2.69 -13.69 27.98
N SER A 77 -3.24 -12.56 27.56
CA SER A 77 -3.79 -12.40 26.21
C SER A 77 -2.71 -12.24 25.13
N GLY A 78 -1.46 -11.92 25.50
CA GLY A 78 -0.31 -11.80 24.58
C GLY A 78 -0.40 -10.65 23.56
N GLN A 79 -1.51 -9.90 23.55
CA GLN A 79 -1.79 -8.82 22.60
C GLN A 79 -1.35 -7.43 23.09
N PHE A 80 -0.95 -7.33 24.35
CA PHE A 80 -0.69 -6.05 25.01
C PHE A 80 0.65 -6.04 25.74
N LEU A 81 1.42 -4.97 25.53
CA LEU A 81 2.56 -4.62 26.38
C LEU A 81 2.01 -3.81 27.55
N ILE A 82 2.01 -4.41 28.74
CA ILE A 82 1.58 -3.75 29.97
C ILE A 82 2.72 -2.85 30.42
N VAL A 83 2.46 -1.54 30.45
CA VAL A 83 3.36 -0.56 31.04
C VAL A 83 2.76 -0.15 32.37
N GLU A 84 3.48 -0.40 33.46
CA GLU A 84 3.11 0.08 34.79
C GLU A 84 3.38 1.59 34.84
N VAL A 85 2.31 2.37 35.02
CA VAL A 85 2.40 3.83 35.07
C VAL A 85 2.04 4.27 36.47
N GLU A 86 3.05 4.77 37.19
CA GLU A 86 2.92 5.24 38.58
C GLU A 86 2.18 6.59 38.68
N LYS A 87 2.21 7.40 37.60
CA LYS A 87 1.52 8.69 37.51
C LYS A 87 1.30 9.11 36.06
N ILE A 88 0.06 9.44 35.68
CA ILE A 88 -0.24 10.14 34.42
C ILE A 88 -0.32 11.63 34.75
N GLU A 89 0.67 12.41 34.33
CA GLU A 89 0.54 13.86 34.29
C GLU A 89 -0.21 14.23 33.01
N TRP A 90 -1.47 14.65 33.18
CA TRP A 90 -2.23 15.28 32.12
C TRP A 90 -1.69 16.71 31.96
N ALA A 91 -1.03 16.97 30.84
CA ALA A 91 -0.72 18.32 30.38
C ALA A 91 -1.90 18.87 29.57
#